data_AF-W2EYZ9-F1
#
_entry.id   AF-W2EYZ9-F1
#
_cell.length_a   1.000
_cell.length_b   1.000
_cell.length_c   1.000
_cell.angle_alpha   90.00
_cell.angle_beta   90.00
_cell.angle_gamma   90.00
#
_symmetry.space_group_name_H-M   'P 1'
#
loop_
_entity.id
_entity.type
_entity.pdbx_description
1 polymer ?
#
loop_
_entity_poly.entity_id
_entity_poly.type
_entity_poly.pdbx_seq_one_letter_code
_entity_poly.pdbx_strand_id
1 'polypeptide(L)'
;MSATHALKVAAAKVLADIVTEGYEQLRKEAEPEFAALRTQYNARTLDAALPDGTVLGTISILGGPASRKFNMSAIAAIVANDDPDEFVEQIRPEAVADPDLLAFVRDHMPHLLVKKIRDEHLKRVFKRVDENGYLKDAAGTLIKVAEVTRGEPTGEFRYKATPAAREAVWAAWEAGILQPFLGDLVRPAVEAGEGQ
;
A
#
# COMPACT_ATOMS: atom_id res chain seq x y z
N MET A 1 41.46 -0.53 -21.93
CA MET A 1 40.77 0.31 -20.92
C MET A 1 39.27 0.03 -20.76
N SER A 2 38.55 -0.55 -21.74
CA SER A 2 37.09 -0.79 -21.60
C SER A 2 36.70 -1.98 -20.71
N ALA A 3 37.48 -3.06 -20.68
CA ALA A 3 37.17 -4.26 -19.88
C ALA A 3 37.14 -4.00 -18.36
N THR A 4 38.07 -3.18 -17.86
CA THR A 4 38.11 -2.77 -16.44
C THR A 4 36.92 -1.91 -16.05
N HIS A 5 36.43 -1.05 -16.95
CA HIS A 5 35.24 -0.23 -16.70
C HIS A 5 33.97 -1.08 -16.76
N ALA A 6 33.88 -2.03 -17.70
CA ALA A 6 32.76 -2.97 -17.77
C ALA A 6 32.64 -3.82 -16.50
N LEU A 7 33.76 -4.33 -15.97
CA LEU A 7 33.78 -5.06 -14.69
C LEU A 7 33.30 -4.19 -13.53
N LYS A 8 33.78 -2.94 -13.43
CA LYS A 8 33.37 -2.01 -12.36
C LYS A 8 31.87 -1.73 -12.38
N VAL A 9 31.30 -1.48 -13.58
CA VAL A 9 29.87 -1.20 -13.72
C VAL A 9 29.04 -2.45 -13.40
N ALA A 10 29.44 -3.62 -13.89
CA ALA A 10 28.73 -4.87 -13.63
C ALA A 10 28.76 -5.24 -12.13
N ALA A 11 29.93 -5.16 -11.49
CA ALA A 11 30.08 -5.42 -10.07
C ALA A 11 29.27 -4.44 -9.21
N ALA A 12 29.31 -3.14 -9.54
CA ALA A 12 28.54 -2.12 -8.82
C ALA A 12 27.03 -2.35 -8.94
N LYS A 13 26.54 -2.78 -10.12
CA LYS A 13 25.12 -3.09 -10.31
C LYS A 13 24.68 -4.29 -9.47
N VAL A 14 25.42 -5.39 -9.50
CA VAL A 14 25.10 -6.60 -8.73
C VAL A 14 25.13 -6.32 -7.23
N LEU A 15 26.13 -5.56 -6.75
CA LEU A 15 26.19 -5.15 -5.35
C LEU A 15 25.02 -4.24 -4.95
N ALA A 16 24.61 -3.32 -5.83
CA ALA A 16 23.44 -2.49 -5.58
C ALA A 16 22.16 -3.33 -5.47
N ASP A 17 22.03 -4.38 -6.29
CA ASP A 17 20.87 -5.28 -6.23
C ASP A 17 20.84 -6.07 -4.92
N ILE A 18 21.97 -6.66 -4.51
CA ILE A 18 22.10 -7.37 -3.22
C ILE A 18 21.76 -6.46 -2.04
N VAL A 19 22.27 -5.23 -2.03
CA VAL A 19 21.96 -4.23 -0.99
C VAL A 19 20.48 -3.89 -0.98
N THR A 20 19.86 -3.76 -2.15
CA THR A 20 18.44 -3.43 -2.28
C THR A 20 17.57 -4.57 -1.76
N GLU A 21 17.86 -5.81 -2.16
CA GLU A 21 17.16 -7.01 -1.67
C GLU A 21 17.31 -7.16 -0.15
N GLY A 22 18.52 -6.99 0.38
CA GLY A 22 18.77 -7.02 1.82
C GLY A 22 18.01 -5.92 2.57
N TYR A 23 17.97 -4.70 2.03
CA TYR A 23 17.19 -3.60 2.60
C TYR A 23 15.68 -3.91 2.63
N GLU A 24 15.14 -4.49 1.56
CA GLU A 24 13.74 -4.91 1.49
C GLU A 24 13.42 -6.02 2.49
N GLN A 25 14.36 -6.94 2.72
CA GLN A 25 14.21 -7.99 3.72
C GLN A 25 14.21 -7.43 5.15
N LEU A 26 15.18 -6.57 5.48
CA LEU A 26 15.21 -5.87 6.78
C LEU A 26 13.96 -5.04 7.01
N ARG A 27 13.45 -4.41 5.94
CA ARG A 27 12.19 -3.67 5.99
C ARG A 27 11.04 -4.58 6.41
N LYS A 28 10.85 -5.72 5.75
CA LYS A 28 9.78 -6.69 6.06
C LYS A 28 9.88 -7.25 7.48
N GLU A 29 11.10 -7.45 7.98
CA GLU A 29 11.35 -7.92 9.33
C GLU A 29 11.02 -6.86 10.40
N ALA A 30 11.27 -5.58 10.10
CA ALA A 30 11.01 -4.47 11.03
C ALA A 30 9.52 -4.09 11.13
N GLU A 31 8.73 -4.32 10.07
CA GLU A 31 7.29 -3.99 10.02
C GLU A 31 6.45 -4.57 11.18
N PRO A 32 6.54 -5.87 11.53
CA PRO A 32 5.79 -6.43 12.66
C PRO A 32 6.21 -5.85 14.02
N GLU A 33 7.51 -5.55 14.20
CA GLU A 33 8.01 -4.95 15.45
C GLU A 33 7.51 -3.51 15.62
N PHE A 34 7.54 -2.72 14.55
CA PHE A 34 6.98 -1.37 14.56
C PHE A 34 5.46 -1.36 14.77
N ALA A 35 4.74 -2.34 14.22
CA ALA A 35 3.31 -2.52 14.49
C ALA A 35 3.03 -2.82 15.98
N ALA A 36 3.85 -3.66 16.62
CA ALA A 36 3.75 -3.95 18.05
C ALA A 36 4.05 -2.71 18.91
N LEU A 37 5.12 -1.97 18.59
CA LEU A 37 5.48 -0.74 19.29
C LEU A 37 4.38 0.33 19.23
N ARG A 38 3.74 0.47 18.07
CA ARG A 38 2.62 1.41 17.92
C ARG A 38 1.39 0.97 18.72
N THR A 39 1.09 -0.32 18.78
CA THR A 39 -0.10 -0.83 19.47
C THR A 39 0.07 -0.83 20.99
N GLN A 40 1.24 -1.22 21.49
CA GLN A 40 1.49 -1.36 22.92
C GLN A 40 1.89 -0.05 23.60
N TYR A 41 2.65 0.81 22.92
CA TYR A 41 3.24 2.02 23.50
C TYR A 41 2.76 3.32 22.85
N ASN A 42 1.84 3.26 21.88
CA ASN A 42 1.38 4.41 21.09
C ASN A 42 2.54 5.19 20.43
N ALA A 43 3.65 4.49 20.14
CA ALA A 43 4.81 5.08 19.49
C ALA A 43 4.45 5.50 18.06
N ARG A 44 4.64 6.79 17.75
CA ARG A 44 4.33 7.35 16.43
C ARG A 44 5.57 7.54 15.55
N THR A 45 6.69 7.78 16.21
CA THR A 45 7.99 8.05 15.58
C THR A 45 9.07 7.39 16.42
N LEU A 46 10.11 6.92 15.75
CA LEU A 46 11.35 6.43 16.36
C LEU A 46 12.51 7.17 15.71
N ASP A 47 13.48 7.62 16.50
CA ASP A 47 14.71 8.15 15.96
C ASP A 47 15.70 7.01 15.73
N ALA A 48 16.17 6.88 14.49
CA ALA A 48 17.24 5.97 14.14
C ALA A 48 18.57 6.67 14.45
N ALA A 49 19.30 6.17 15.45
CA ALA A 49 20.59 6.68 15.85
C ALA A 49 21.66 5.59 15.77
N LEU A 50 22.89 6.00 15.50
CA LEU A 50 24.07 5.16 15.64
C LEU A 50 24.34 4.85 17.13
N PRO A 51 25.16 3.82 17.44
CA PRO A 51 25.52 3.48 18.83
C PRO A 51 26.21 4.61 19.60
N ASP A 52 26.84 5.55 18.90
CA ASP A 52 27.45 6.76 19.47
C ASP A 52 26.44 7.88 19.78
N GLY A 53 25.15 7.67 19.48
CA GLY A 53 24.07 8.63 19.69
C GLY A 53 23.81 9.55 18.49
N THR A 54 24.57 9.45 17.40
CA THR A 54 24.38 10.27 16.20
C THR A 54 23.06 9.92 15.50
N VAL A 55 22.12 10.87 15.41
CA VAL A 55 20.80 10.65 14.80
C VAL A 55 20.88 10.67 13.26
N LEU A 56 20.55 9.54 12.65
CA LEU A 56 20.53 9.34 11.20
C LEU A 56 19.20 9.80 10.57
N GLY A 57 18.11 9.77 11.31
CA GLY A 57 16.81 10.18 10.82
C GLY A 57 15.66 9.67 11.66
N THR A 58 14.44 9.92 11.20
CA THR A 58 13.23 9.52 11.92
C THR A 58 12.44 8.49 11.12
N ILE A 59 12.05 7.40 11.77
CA ILE A 59 11.12 6.37 11.29
C ILE A 59 9.73 6.76 11.77
N SER A 60 8.83 7.06 10.84
CA SER A 60 7.42 7.31 11.13
C SER A 60 6.60 6.04 10.95
N ILE A 61 5.98 5.57 12.04
CA ILE A 61 5.11 4.38 12.03
C ILE A 61 3.69 4.85 11.70
N LEU A 62 3.16 4.44 10.54
CA LEU A 62 1.83 4.87 10.12
C LEU A 62 0.75 4.21 10.97
N GLY A 63 -0.29 4.98 11.30
CA GLY A 63 -1.50 4.41 11.86
C GLY A 63 -2.26 3.71 10.75
N GLY A 64 -2.60 2.43 10.97
CA GLY A 64 -3.51 1.71 10.09
C GLY A 64 -4.81 2.51 9.83
N PRO A 65 -5.53 2.20 8.75
CA PRO A 65 -6.70 2.96 8.34
C PRO A 65 -7.73 3.00 9.48
N ALA A 66 -8.07 4.21 9.93
CA ALA A 66 -9.08 4.40 10.95
C ALA A 66 -10.46 4.08 10.39
N SER A 67 -11.02 2.92 10.74
CA SER A 67 -12.42 2.61 10.47
C SER A 67 -13.30 3.23 11.55
N ARG A 68 -14.17 4.15 11.16
CA ARG A 68 -15.19 4.74 12.04
C ARG A 68 -16.53 4.12 11.71
N LYS A 69 -17.11 3.41 12.68
CA LYS A 69 -18.48 2.89 12.58
C LYS A 69 -19.41 3.83 13.32
N PHE A 70 -20.29 4.50 12.58
CA PHE A 70 -21.26 5.42 13.16
C PHE A 70 -22.47 4.66 13.70
N ASN A 71 -22.94 5.06 14.88
CA ASN A 71 -24.17 4.53 15.45
C ASN A 71 -25.36 5.29 14.84
N MET A 72 -25.87 4.79 13.72
CA MET A 72 -26.95 5.43 12.97
C MET A 72 -28.24 5.57 13.79
N SER A 73 -28.52 4.68 14.76
CA SER A 73 -29.71 4.83 15.61
C SER A 73 -29.57 5.98 16.61
N ALA A 74 -28.37 6.22 17.14
CA ALA A 74 -28.12 7.39 17.99
C ALA A 74 -28.21 8.70 17.17
N ILE A 75 -27.67 8.70 15.96
CA ILE A 75 -27.75 9.85 15.04
C ILE A 75 -29.21 10.11 14.65
N ALA A 76 -29.97 9.09 14.28
CA ALA A 76 -31.38 9.23 13.95
C ALA A 76 -32.21 9.77 15.12
N ALA A 77 -31.92 9.36 16.36
CA ALA A 77 -32.60 9.89 17.55
C ALA A 77 -32.29 11.37 17.79
N ILE A 78 -31.06 11.82 17.48
CA ILE A 78 -30.67 13.23 17.56
C ILE A 78 -31.38 14.03 16.46
N VAL A 79 -31.31 13.58 15.21
CA VAL A 79 -31.96 14.25 14.07
C VAL A 79 -33.48 14.30 14.26
N ALA A 80 -34.11 13.26 14.80
CA ALA A 80 -35.55 13.26 15.08
C ALA A 80 -35.98 14.29 16.13
N ASN A 81 -35.09 14.68 17.03
CA ASN A 81 -35.37 15.67 18.06
C ASN A 81 -35.01 17.08 17.61
N ASP A 82 -33.87 17.24 16.94
CA ASP A 82 -33.31 18.55 16.62
C ASP A 82 -33.85 19.10 15.29
N ASP A 83 -34.03 18.23 14.28
CA ASP A 83 -34.40 18.60 12.90
C ASP A 83 -35.31 17.52 12.25
N PRO A 84 -36.56 17.35 12.71
CA PRO A 84 -37.44 16.26 12.27
C PRO A 84 -37.82 16.32 10.78
N ASP A 85 -37.73 17.49 10.15
CA ASP A 85 -38.03 17.67 8.73
C ASP A 85 -36.92 17.16 7.80
N GLU A 86 -35.76 16.76 8.35
CA GLU A 86 -34.65 16.16 7.59
C GLU A 86 -34.87 14.67 7.26
N PHE A 87 -35.96 14.06 7.73
CA PHE A 87 -36.33 12.70 7.37
C PHE A 87 -36.99 12.66 5.99
N VAL A 88 -36.27 12.14 5.01
CA VAL A 88 -36.83 11.88 3.67
C VAL A 88 -37.36 10.46 3.61
N GLU A 89 -38.61 10.31 3.16
CA GLU A 89 -39.17 9.00 2.84
C GLU A 89 -38.48 8.45 1.58
N GLN A 90 -37.83 7.30 1.73
CA GLN A 90 -37.21 6.59 0.63
C GLN A 90 -37.99 5.31 0.33
N ILE A 91 -38.12 5.00 -0.96
CA ILE A 91 -38.64 3.71 -1.40
C ILE A 91 -37.71 2.63 -0.85
N ARG A 92 -38.28 1.61 -0.20
CA ARG A 92 -37.51 0.47 0.31
C ARG A 92 -36.73 -0.19 -0.83
N PRO A 93 -35.43 -0.53 -0.66
CA PRO A 93 -34.61 -1.09 -1.72
C PRO A 93 -35.23 -2.33 -2.40
N GLU A 94 -35.93 -3.16 -1.62
CA GLU A 94 -36.60 -4.37 -2.12
C GLU A 94 -37.82 -4.04 -2.98
N ALA A 95 -38.51 -2.93 -2.70
CA ALA A 95 -39.67 -2.48 -3.45
C ALA A 95 -39.31 -1.93 -4.84
N VAL A 96 -38.05 -1.52 -5.06
CA VAL A 96 -37.57 -1.05 -6.37
C VAL A 96 -37.60 -2.15 -7.44
N ALA A 97 -37.60 -3.43 -7.02
CA ALA A 97 -37.75 -4.57 -7.93
C ALA A 97 -39.21 -4.99 -8.18
N ASP A 98 -40.17 -4.35 -7.53
CA ASP A 98 -41.60 -4.65 -7.69
C ASP A 98 -42.04 -4.37 -9.14
N PRO A 99 -42.64 -5.36 -9.85
CA PRO A 99 -43.07 -5.21 -11.23
C PRO A 99 -44.07 -4.08 -11.45
N ASP A 100 -44.97 -3.85 -10.50
CA ASP A 100 -46.03 -2.84 -10.60
C ASP A 100 -45.47 -1.44 -10.40
N LEU A 101 -44.53 -1.28 -9.45
CA LEU A 101 -43.79 -0.02 -9.29
C LEU A 101 -42.92 0.30 -10.52
N LEU A 102 -42.23 -0.71 -11.08
CA LEU A 102 -41.43 -0.53 -12.29
C LEU A 102 -42.28 -0.21 -13.52
N ALA A 103 -43.50 -0.74 -13.61
CA ALA A 103 -44.46 -0.36 -14.65
C ALA A 103 -44.90 1.09 -14.47
N PHE A 104 -45.31 1.48 -13.26
CA PHE A 104 -45.68 2.85 -12.95
C PHE A 104 -44.56 3.86 -13.27
N VAL A 105 -43.32 3.58 -12.85
CA VAL A 105 -42.17 4.44 -13.14
C VAL A 105 -41.86 4.47 -14.64
N ARG A 106 -42.01 3.36 -15.36
CA ARG A 106 -41.82 3.32 -16.82
C ARG A 106 -42.81 4.22 -17.55
N ASP A 107 -44.05 4.25 -17.09
CA ASP A 107 -45.14 4.97 -17.75
C ASP A 107 -45.15 6.47 -17.39
N HIS A 108 -44.81 6.83 -16.15
CA HIS A 108 -44.90 8.21 -15.66
C HIS A 108 -43.56 8.93 -15.51
N MET A 109 -42.47 8.20 -15.23
CA MET A 109 -41.15 8.79 -14.94
C MET A 109 -40.00 7.97 -15.56
N PRO A 110 -40.02 7.73 -16.89
CA PRO A 110 -39.06 6.82 -17.54
C PRO A 110 -37.60 7.25 -17.41
N HIS A 111 -37.35 8.54 -17.15
CA HIS A 111 -36.01 9.10 -16.92
C HIS A 111 -35.35 8.59 -15.62
N LEU A 112 -36.13 8.05 -14.67
CA LEU A 112 -35.62 7.43 -13.45
C LEU A 112 -35.12 5.99 -13.68
N LEU A 113 -35.43 5.39 -14.83
CA LEU A 113 -35.00 4.03 -15.17
C LEU A 113 -33.67 4.06 -15.93
N VAL A 114 -32.66 3.39 -15.36
CA VAL A 114 -31.40 3.12 -16.03
C VAL A 114 -31.37 1.69 -16.55
N LYS A 115 -30.85 1.50 -17.76
CA LYS A 115 -30.64 0.17 -18.33
C LYS A 115 -29.44 -0.48 -17.64
N LYS A 116 -29.70 -1.47 -16.77
CA LYS A 116 -28.66 -2.32 -16.18
C LYS A 116 -28.55 -3.64 -16.95
N ILE A 117 -27.32 -4.11 -17.16
CA ILE A 117 -27.06 -5.46 -17.63
C ILE A 117 -27.37 -6.43 -16.49
N ARG A 118 -28.16 -7.49 -16.75
CA ARG A 118 -28.49 -8.50 -15.74
C ARG A 118 -27.23 -9.14 -15.17
N ASP A 119 -27.18 -9.35 -13.86
CA ASP A 119 -25.97 -9.82 -13.15
C ASP A 119 -25.49 -11.17 -13.68
N GLU A 120 -26.39 -12.09 -14.07
CA GLU A 120 -26.01 -13.36 -14.69
C GLU A 120 -25.31 -13.19 -16.05
N HIS A 121 -25.77 -12.21 -16.84
CA HIS A 121 -25.16 -11.89 -18.12
C HIS A 121 -23.80 -11.21 -17.92
N LEU A 122 -23.72 -10.29 -16.96
CA LEU A 122 -22.49 -9.61 -16.57
C LEU A 122 -21.42 -10.62 -16.08
N LYS A 123 -21.80 -11.60 -15.26
CA LYS A 123 -20.94 -12.73 -14.85
C LYS A 123 -20.41 -13.53 -16.05
N ARG A 124 -21.25 -13.80 -17.05
CA ARG A 124 -20.82 -14.49 -18.28
C ARG A 124 -19.84 -13.65 -19.10
N VAL A 125 -20.05 -12.33 -19.16
CA VAL A 125 -19.15 -11.40 -19.86
C VAL A 125 -17.80 -11.31 -19.13
N PHE A 126 -17.79 -11.21 -17.81
CA PHE A 126 -16.55 -11.16 -17.01
C PHE A 126 -15.68 -12.40 -17.12
N LYS A 127 -16.26 -13.60 -17.29
CA LYS A 127 -15.47 -14.82 -17.55
C LYS A 127 -14.66 -14.77 -18.85
N ARG A 128 -14.96 -13.85 -19.76
CA ARG A 128 -14.24 -13.69 -21.03
C ARG A 128 -13.22 -12.56 -21.00
N VAL A 129 -13.11 -11.84 -19.88
CA VAL A 129 -12.10 -10.82 -19.68
C VAL A 129 -10.78 -11.53 -19.43
N ASP A 130 -9.74 -11.14 -20.15
CA ASP A 130 -8.42 -11.72 -19.97
C ASP A 130 -7.74 -11.23 -18.69
N GLU A 131 -6.60 -11.85 -18.40
CA GLU A 131 -5.76 -11.55 -17.23
C GLU A 131 -5.21 -10.11 -17.19
N ASN A 132 -5.28 -9.37 -18.31
CA ASN A 132 -4.83 -7.99 -18.43
C ASN A 132 -5.99 -6.97 -18.45
N GLY A 133 -7.23 -7.42 -18.26
CA GLY A 133 -8.41 -6.56 -18.20
C GLY A 133 -9.05 -6.22 -19.55
N TYR A 134 -8.79 -6.99 -20.61
CA TYR A 134 -9.34 -6.79 -21.94
C TYR A 134 -10.43 -7.81 -22.28
N LEU A 135 -11.43 -7.36 -23.04
CA LEU A 135 -12.52 -8.17 -23.59
C LEU A 135 -12.47 -8.11 -25.12
N LYS A 136 -12.52 -9.26 -25.79
CA LYS A 136 -12.67 -9.31 -27.26
C LYS A 136 -14.12 -9.01 -27.66
N ASP A 137 -14.31 -8.11 -28.61
CA ASP A 137 -15.60 -7.88 -29.26
C ASP A 137 -15.90 -8.95 -30.33
N ALA A 138 -17.06 -8.84 -30.99
CA ALA A 138 -17.48 -9.78 -32.03
C ALA A 138 -16.64 -9.69 -33.32
N ALA A 139 -15.91 -8.60 -33.52
CA ALA A 139 -15.01 -8.36 -34.65
C ALA A 139 -13.56 -8.79 -34.35
N GLY A 140 -13.27 -9.21 -33.12
CA GLY A 140 -11.95 -9.62 -32.65
C GLY A 140 -11.09 -8.49 -32.06
N THR A 141 -11.64 -7.28 -31.93
CA THR A 141 -10.95 -6.12 -31.34
C THR A 141 -10.88 -6.25 -29.83
N LEU A 142 -9.72 -5.95 -29.24
CA LEU A 142 -9.53 -5.93 -27.78
C LEU A 142 -10.00 -4.60 -27.20
N ILE A 143 -10.99 -4.64 -26.30
CA ILE A 143 -11.54 -3.48 -25.59
C ILE A 143 -11.11 -3.56 -24.13
N LYS A 144 -10.45 -2.54 -23.60
CA LYS A 144 -10.08 -2.46 -22.18
C LYS A 144 -11.34 -2.23 -21.34
N VAL A 145 -11.66 -3.15 -20.44
CA VAL A 145 -12.90 -3.11 -19.63
C VAL A 145 -12.66 -3.20 -18.12
N ALA A 146 -11.44 -3.51 -17.68
CA ALA A 146 -11.06 -3.49 -16.28
C ALA A 146 -9.65 -2.89 -16.10
N GLU A 147 -9.47 -2.15 -15.02
CA GLU A 147 -8.16 -1.72 -14.55
C GLU A 147 -7.72 -2.69 -13.44
N VAL A 148 -6.68 -3.47 -13.71
CA VAL A 148 -6.18 -4.49 -12.78
C VAL A 148 -5.04 -3.89 -11.95
N THR A 149 -5.38 -3.35 -10.79
CA THR A 149 -4.40 -2.98 -9.76
C THR A 149 -4.28 -4.11 -8.74
N ARG A 150 -3.11 -4.75 -8.69
CA ARG A 150 -2.75 -5.67 -7.61
C ARG A 150 -2.16 -4.84 -6.46
N GLY A 151 -2.87 -4.78 -5.34
CA GLY A 151 -2.31 -4.24 -4.10
C GLY A 151 -1.73 -5.37 -3.26
N GLU A 152 -0.47 -5.25 -2.85
CA GLU A 152 0.06 -5.99 -1.71
C GLU A 152 0.01 -5.15 -0.42
N PRO A 153 -0.16 -5.80 0.76
CA PRO A 153 -0.52 -5.18 2.03
C PRO A 153 0.63 -4.36 2.62
N THR A 154 0.31 -3.16 3.14
CA THR A 154 1.25 -2.04 3.05
C THR A 154 2.34 -1.94 4.11
N GLY A 155 2.20 -2.44 5.34
CA GLY A 155 3.27 -2.37 6.35
C GLY A 155 3.97 -1.01 6.50
N GLU A 156 3.35 0.09 6.03
CA GLU A 156 4.12 1.20 5.51
C GLU A 156 4.70 2.02 6.67
N PHE A 157 6.02 2.18 6.65
CA PHE A 157 6.71 3.20 7.41
C PHE A 157 7.55 4.06 6.47
N ARG A 158 7.75 5.31 6.86
CA ARG A 158 8.62 6.25 6.13
C ARG A 158 9.84 6.54 6.97
N TYR A 159 11.02 6.29 6.39
CA TYR A 159 12.27 6.77 6.93
C TYR A 159 12.64 8.10 6.27
N LYS A 160 12.89 9.12 7.09
CA LYS A 160 13.41 10.41 6.64
C LYS A 160 14.80 10.61 7.21
N ALA A 161 15.81 10.46 6.35
CA ALA A 161 17.20 10.71 6.70
C ALA A 161 17.46 12.21 6.98
N THR A 162 18.39 12.49 7.88
CA THR A 162 18.96 13.84 8.05
C THR A 162 19.93 14.15 6.91
N PRO A 163 20.24 15.43 6.62
CA PRO A 163 21.22 15.80 5.61
C PRO A 163 22.62 15.19 5.84
N ALA A 164 23.00 14.98 7.11
CA ALA A 164 24.29 14.41 7.52
C ALA A 164 24.30 12.87 7.54
N ALA A 165 23.14 12.22 7.40
CA ALA A 165 23.01 10.77 7.57
C ALA A 165 23.91 9.98 6.63
N ARG A 166 24.08 10.46 5.38
CA ARG A 166 24.90 9.78 4.38
C ARG A 166 26.37 9.69 4.80
N GLU A 167 26.92 10.81 5.26
CA GLU A 167 28.31 10.90 5.69
C GLU A 167 28.53 10.14 7.00
N ALA A 168 27.59 10.24 7.94
CA ALA A 168 27.63 9.50 9.20
C ALA A 168 27.56 7.98 8.99
N VAL A 169 26.67 7.49 8.11
CA VAL A 169 26.58 6.05 7.78
C VAL A 169 27.84 5.58 7.06
N TRP A 170 28.39 6.37 6.14
CA TRP A 170 29.63 6.03 5.45
C TRP A 170 30.81 5.91 6.43
N ALA A 171 30.99 6.88 7.32
CA ALA A 171 32.03 6.86 8.34
C ALA A 171 31.86 5.67 9.31
N ALA A 172 30.63 5.39 9.75
CA ALA A 172 30.33 4.25 10.62
C ALA A 172 30.52 2.89 9.92
N TRP A 173 30.29 2.83 8.62
CA TRP A 173 30.57 1.65 7.80
C TRP A 173 32.08 1.40 7.70
N GLU A 174 32.87 2.42 7.35
CA GLU A 174 34.33 2.33 7.27
C GLU A 174 34.96 2.00 8.63
N ALA A 175 34.41 2.53 9.72
CA ALA A 175 34.83 2.23 11.08
C ALA A 175 34.40 0.84 11.59
N GLY A 176 33.65 0.06 10.79
CA GLY A 176 33.16 -1.27 11.17
C GLY A 176 32.05 -1.28 12.21
N ILE A 177 31.57 -0.11 12.65
CA ILE A 177 30.52 0.05 13.68
C ILE A 177 29.20 -0.60 13.24
N LEU A 178 28.94 -0.61 11.93
CA LEU A 178 27.73 -1.17 11.35
C LEU A 178 27.78 -2.70 11.13
N GLN A 179 28.95 -3.35 11.32
CA GLN A 179 29.08 -4.80 11.08
C GLN A 179 28.12 -5.67 11.91
N PRO A 180 27.87 -5.40 13.21
CA PRO A 180 26.92 -6.20 13.99
C PRO A 180 25.47 -6.08 13.49
N PHE A 181 25.15 -5.04 12.72
CA PHE A 181 23.79 -4.74 12.27
C PHE A 181 23.57 -5.09 10.79
N LEU A 182 24.62 -5.02 9.96
CA LEU A 182 24.56 -5.18 8.50
C LEU A 182 25.51 -6.26 7.96
N GLY A 183 26.15 -7.04 8.84
CA GLY A 183 27.19 -8.01 8.49
C GLY A 183 26.78 -9.07 7.47
N ASP A 184 25.47 -9.38 7.41
CA ASP A 184 24.90 -10.33 6.45
C ASP A 184 24.46 -9.68 5.14
N LEU A 185 24.36 -8.34 5.10
CA LEU A 185 23.85 -7.58 3.95
C LEU A 185 24.92 -7.37 2.87
N VAL A 186 26.14 -7.03 3.29
CA VAL A 186 27.29 -6.86 2.40
C VAL A 186 28.56 -7.13 3.19
N ARG A 187 29.16 -8.32 3.03
CA ARG A 187 30.55 -8.49 3.43
C ARG A 187 31.48 -7.90 2.38
N PRO A 188 32.36 -6.98 2.76
CA PRO A 188 33.76 -7.13 2.47
C PRO A 188 34.41 -7.68 3.74
N ALA A 189 34.79 -8.96 3.70
CA ALA A 189 35.74 -9.48 4.66
C ALA A 189 37.06 -8.73 4.44
N VAL A 190 37.31 -7.70 5.24
CA VAL A 190 38.66 -7.15 5.42
C VAL A 190 39.17 -7.74 6.73
N GLU A 191 39.52 -9.02 6.70
CA GLU A 191 40.66 -9.46 7.49
C GLU A 191 41.89 -8.98 6.72
N ALA A 192 42.27 -7.72 6.94
CA ALA A 192 43.62 -7.30 6.62
C ALA A 192 44.53 -8.07 7.57
N GLY A 193 45.20 -9.09 7.03
CA GLY A 193 46.00 -10.04 7.80
C GLY A 193 46.99 -9.36 8.73
N GLU A 194 46.95 -9.76 10.00
CA GLU A 194 48.17 -9.99 10.76
C GLU A 194 48.87 -11.18 10.09
N GLY A 195 49.94 -10.91 9.34
CA GLY A 195 50.57 -11.92 8.51
C GLY A 195 51.93 -11.52 7.96
N GLN A 196 52.88 -11.32 8.90
CA GLN A 196 54.34 -11.38 8.77
C GLN A 196 55.09 -10.23 8.08
#